data_AF-A0A0V8M3Q2-F1
#
_entry.id   AF-A0A0V8M3Q2-F1
#
_cell.length_a   1.000
_cell.length_b   1.000
_cell.length_c   1.000
_cell.angle_alpha   90.00
_cell.angle_beta   90.00
_cell.angle_gamma   90.00
#
_symmetry.space_group_name_H-M   'P 1'
#
loop_
_entity.id
_entity.type
_entity.pdbx_description
1 polymer ?
#
loop_
_entity_poly.entity_id
_entity_poly.type
_entity_poly.pdbx_seq_one_letter_code
_entity_poly.pdbx_strand_id
1 'polypeptide(L)'
;MPYTMAPEGYRALLIGSATSIEDLGTFAPLEERANEGAFFLMRLDLTDLPSVDSLNQLENSLIDAGVEMCPGYDHYVYAVQDEPVVYVVWQKGLAWIPIIVGILATTVLPPLLMAGIWLILPEEVKSLITGFINLGMMALVMFIMMQVMKPLTASTKEKPKKIEQAKQLETREASS
;
A
#
# COMPACT_ATOMS: atom_id res chain seq x y z
N MET A 1 -14.76 -25.77 -5.03
CA MET A 1 -15.08 -26.70 -3.91
C MET A 1 -13.91 -26.74 -2.94
N PRO A 2 -14.12 -26.55 -1.62
CA PRO A 2 -13.03 -26.49 -0.63
C PRO A 2 -12.31 -27.85 -0.39
N TYR A 3 -12.95 -28.98 -0.73
CA TYR A 3 -12.36 -30.32 -0.56
C TYR A 3 -11.24 -30.66 -1.57
N THR A 4 -11.06 -29.86 -2.62
CA THR A 4 -9.98 -30.04 -3.60
C THR A 4 -8.76 -29.14 -3.35
N MET A 5 -8.78 -28.27 -2.33
CA MET A 5 -7.62 -27.47 -1.91
C MET A 5 -6.91 -28.06 -0.68
N ALA A 6 -7.15 -29.33 -0.34
CA ALA A 6 -6.24 -30.02 0.56
C ALA A 6 -5.19 -30.72 -0.32
N PRO A 7 -3.88 -30.56 -0.05
CA PRO A 7 -2.87 -31.36 -0.73
C PRO A 7 -3.15 -32.86 -0.56
N GLU A 8 -2.71 -33.68 -1.51
CA GLU A 8 -2.92 -35.12 -1.43
C GLU A 8 -2.38 -35.70 -0.11
N GLY A 9 -3.19 -36.53 0.55
CA GLY A 9 -2.87 -37.10 1.87
C GLY A 9 -3.20 -36.20 3.06
N TYR A 10 -3.71 -34.98 2.85
CA TYR A 10 -4.14 -34.06 3.90
C TYR A 10 -5.67 -33.95 3.97
N ARG A 11 -6.18 -33.59 5.16
CA ARG A 11 -7.60 -33.29 5.40
C ARG A 11 -7.72 -31.91 6.02
N ALA A 12 -8.52 -31.04 5.41
CA ALA A 12 -8.86 -29.75 6.01
C ALA A 12 -9.72 -29.96 7.27
N LEU A 13 -9.33 -29.30 8.36
CA LEU A 13 -10.08 -29.26 9.62
C LEU A 13 -10.43 -27.80 9.92
N LEU A 14 -11.71 -27.52 10.18
CA LEU A 14 -12.13 -26.20 10.59
C LEU A 14 -11.65 -25.91 12.02
N ILE A 15 -10.74 -24.95 12.15
CA ILE A 15 -10.17 -24.53 13.44
C ILE A 15 -10.93 -23.37 14.09
N GLY A 16 -11.71 -22.62 13.31
CA GLY A 16 -12.47 -21.47 13.78
C GLY A 16 -13.12 -20.70 12.63
N SER A 17 -13.95 -19.72 13.00
CA SER A 17 -14.58 -18.77 12.09
C SER A 17 -14.74 -17.44 12.78
N ALA A 18 -14.53 -16.35 12.05
CA ALA A 18 -14.77 -14.98 12.51
C ALA A 18 -15.75 -14.27 11.58
N THR A 19 -16.51 -13.32 12.12
CA THR A 19 -17.44 -12.48 11.36
C THR A 19 -16.83 -11.17 10.91
N SER A 20 -15.64 -10.82 11.41
CA SER A 20 -14.90 -9.62 11.02
C SER A 20 -13.40 -9.89 10.89
N ILE A 21 -12.69 -9.01 10.19
CA ILE A 21 -11.24 -9.13 9.97
C ILE A 21 -10.47 -8.93 11.29
N GLU A 22 -10.96 -8.08 12.18
CA GLU A 22 -10.34 -7.82 13.48
C GLU A 22 -10.36 -9.07 14.37
N ASP A 23 -11.47 -9.83 14.32
CA ASP A 23 -11.65 -11.05 15.10
C ASP A 23 -10.77 -12.21 14.60
N LEU A 24 -10.27 -12.17 13.36
CA LEU A 24 -9.32 -13.18 12.85
C LEU A 24 -8.02 -13.22 13.66
N GLY A 25 -7.60 -12.08 14.26
CA GLY A 25 -6.41 -12.00 15.10
C GLY A 25 -6.47 -12.92 16.32
N THR A 26 -7.67 -13.30 16.77
CA THR A 26 -7.87 -14.24 17.90
C THR A 26 -7.35 -15.64 17.61
N PHE A 27 -7.14 -15.99 16.34
CA PHE A 27 -6.62 -17.30 15.91
C PHE A 27 -5.10 -17.34 15.82
N ALA A 28 -4.37 -16.23 15.98
CA ALA A 28 -2.91 -16.22 15.94
C ALA A 28 -2.26 -17.20 16.95
N PRO A 29 -2.73 -17.32 18.21
CA PRO A 29 -2.19 -18.32 19.14
C PRO A 29 -2.43 -19.77 18.70
N LEU A 30 -3.44 -20.05 17.87
CA LEU A 30 -3.69 -21.39 17.33
C LEU A 30 -2.65 -21.73 16.26
N GLU A 31 -2.34 -20.77 15.40
CA GLU A 31 -1.28 -20.94 14.42
C GLU A 31 0.07 -21.12 15.12
N GLU A 32 0.42 -20.29 16.10
CA GLU A 32 1.67 -20.41 16.88
C GLU A 32 1.88 -21.80 17.49
N ARG A 33 0.82 -22.47 17.91
CA ARG A 33 0.87 -23.81 18.52
C ARG A 33 0.91 -24.96 17.52
N ALA A 34 0.59 -24.72 16.25
CA ALA A 34 0.67 -25.76 15.23
C ALA A 34 2.13 -26.18 14.98
N ASN A 35 2.36 -27.32 14.33
CA ASN A 35 3.72 -27.70 13.95
C ASN A 35 4.24 -26.78 12.84
N GLU A 36 5.54 -26.48 12.84
CA GLU A 36 6.19 -25.85 11.69
C GLU A 36 5.93 -26.69 10.42
N GLY A 37 5.67 -26.00 9.31
CA GLY A 37 5.27 -26.61 8.05
C GLY A 37 3.80 -27.04 7.96
N ALA A 38 2.98 -26.77 8.97
CA ALA A 38 1.54 -27.01 8.88
C ALA A 38 0.90 -26.11 7.80
N PHE A 39 -0.08 -26.66 7.08
CA PHE A 39 -0.82 -25.94 6.05
C PHE A 39 -2.05 -25.27 6.63
N PHE A 40 -2.22 -24.00 6.26
CA PHE A 40 -3.37 -23.19 6.64
C PHE A 40 -4.17 -22.82 5.39
N LEU A 41 -5.49 -22.85 5.57
CA LEU A 41 -6.47 -22.45 4.57
C LEU A 41 -7.46 -21.52 5.25
N MET A 42 -7.56 -20.30 4.77
CA MET A 42 -8.57 -19.34 5.18
C MET A 42 -9.58 -19.18 4.05
N ARG A 43 -10.87 -19.25 4.40
CA ARG A 43 -11.97 -18.90 3.50
C ARG A 43 -12.49 -17.53 3.91
N LEU A 44 -12.54 -16.61 2.96
CA LEU A 44 -13.11 -15.28 3.08
C LEU A 44 -14.44 -15.27 2.34
N ASP A 45 -15.53 -15.06 3.07
CA ASP A 45 -16.84 -14.81 2.51
C ASP A 45 -17.04 -13.28 2.43
N LEU A 46 -17.11 -12.75 1.21
CA LEU A 46 -17.22 -11.33 0.90
C LEU A 46 -18.68 -10.95 0.63
N THR A 47 -18.98 -9.65 0.76
CA THR A 47 -20.32 -9.11 0.43
C THR A 47 -20.54 -9.02 -1.08
N ASP A 48 -19.49 -8.63 -1.81
CA ASP A 48 -19.50 -8.40 -3.25
C ASP A 48 -18.45 -9.27 -3.95
N LEU A 49 -18.62 -9.51 -5.25
CA LEU A 49 -17.59 -10.23 -6.02
C LEU A 49 -16.28 -9.44 -5.98
N PRO A 50 -15.15 -10.10 -5.65
CA PRO A 50 -13.86 -9.44 -5.65
C PRO A 50 -13.44 -9.10 -7.08
N SER A 51 -12.86 -7.91 -7.27
CA SER A 51 -12.26 -7.52 -8.54
C SER A 51 -10.92 -8.24 -8.74
N VAL A 52 -10.53 -8.42 -10.01
CA VAL A 52 -9.22 -8.99 -10.36
C VAL A 52 -8.08 -8.15 -9.77
N ASP A 53 -8.23 -6.83 -9.75
CA ASP A 53 -7.22 -5.92 -9.19
C ASP A 53 -7.05 -6.10 -7.67
N SER A 54 -8.15 -6.25 -6.93
CA SER A 54 -8.10 -6.50 -5.48
C SER A 54 -7.49 -7.86 -5.15
N LEU A 55 -7.78 -8.90 -5.95
CA LEU A 55 -7.16 -10.22 -5.79
C LEU A 55 -5.66 -10.17 -6.07
N ASN A 56 -5.24 -9.52 -7.14
CA ASN A 56 -3.83 -9.33 -7.48
C ASN A 56 -3.10 -8.51 -6.41
N GLN A 57 -3.75 -7.47 -5.86
CA GLN A 57 -3.17 -6.67 -4.80
C GLN A 57 -2.98 -7.49 -3.51
N LEU A 58 -3.95 -8.34 -3.16
CA LEU A 58 -3.85 -9.24 -2.01
C LEU A 58 -2.70 -10.25 -2.21
N GLU A 59 -2.64 -10.91 -3.36
CA GLU A 59 -1.58 -11.85 -3.74
C GLU A 59 -0.19 -11.19 -3.62
N ASN A 60 0.00 -10.03 -4.26
CA ASN A 60 1.27 -9.31 -4.23
C ASN A 60 1.65 -8.86 -2.81
N SER A 61 0.68 -8.46 -2.00
CA SER A 61 0.95 -8.06 -0.61
C SER A 61 1.41 -9.24 0.25
N LEU A 62 0.92 -10.45 -0.01
CA LEU A 62 1.38 -11.67 0.67
C LEU A 62 2.80 -12.05 0.23
N ILE A 63 3.09 -11.94 -1.07
CA ILE A 63 4.43 -12.15 -1.63
C ILE A 63 5.43 -11.15 -1.03
N ASP A 64 5.10 -9.86 -1.04
CA ASP A 64 5.96 -8.79 -0.54
C ASP A 64 6.21 -8.92 0.98
N ALA A 65 5.22 -9.41 1.73
CA ALA A 65 5.37 -9.70 3.15
C ALA A 65 6.23 -10.95 3.43
N GLY A 66 6.56 -11.74 2.41
CA GLY A 66 7.35 -12.96 2.54
C GLY A 66 6.61 -14.12 3.19
N VAL A 67 5.27 -14.13 3.10
CA VAL A 67 4.44 -15.26 3.58
C VAL A 67 4.91 -16.53 2.88
N GLU A 68 5.04 -17.64 3.61
CA GLU A 68 5.51 -18.89 3.01
C GLU A 68 4.44 -19.56 2.15
N MET A 69 4.78 -19.81 0.88
CA MET A 69 3.91 -20.53 -0.05
C MET A 69 3.73 -21.99 0.35
N CYS A 70 2.50 -22.48 0.23
CA CYS A 70 2.21 -23.89 0.40
C CYS A 70 2.81 -24.72 -0.78
N PRO A 71 3.57 -25.79 -0.54
CA PRO A 71 4.11 -26.64 -1.59
C PRO A 71 2.98 -27.27 -2.41
N GLY A 72 3.10 -27.19 -3.74
CA GLY A 72 2.07 -27.68 -4.67
C GLY A 72 0.98 -26.66 -5.01
N TYR A 73 1.08 -25.43 -4.50
CA TYR A 73 0.24 -24.30 -4.89
C TYR A 73 1.08 -23.29 -5.68
N ASP A 74 0.52 -22.78 -6.77
CA ASP A 74 1.15 -21.76 -7.61
C ASP A 74 0.79 -20.33 -7.15
N HIS A 75 -0.27 -20.19 -6.36
CA HIS A 75 -0.82 -18.91 -5.90
C HIS A 75 -1.18 -18.96 -4.42
N TYR A 76 -1.22 -17.81 -3.77
CA TYR A 76 -1.71 -17.68 -2.39
C TYR A 76 -3.23 -17.54 -2.36
N VAL A 77 -3.79 -16.86 -3.36
CA VAL A 77 -5.18 -16.42 -3.41
C VAL A 77 -5.92 -17.13 -4.55
N TYR A 78 -7.05 -17.75 -4.21
CA TYR A 78 -7.91 -18.45 -5.15
C TYR A 78 -9.36 -17.98 -5.01
N ALA A 79 -9.89 -17.30 -6.03
CA ALA A 79 -11.29 -16.91 -6.06
C ALA A 79 -12.17 -18.02 -6.67
N VAL A 80 -13.39 -18.17 -6.16
CA VAL A 80 -14.41 -19.01 -6.78
C VAL A 80 -15.10 -18.21 -7.88
N GLN A 81 -15.26 -18.81 -9.06
CA GLN A 81 -15.93 -18.17 -10.18
C GLN A 81 -17.39 -17.86 -9.83
N ASP A 82 -17.82 -16.63 -10.11
CA ASP A 82 -19.19 -16.14 -9.89
C ASP A 82 -19.68 -16.18 -8.42
N GLU A 83 -18.78 -16.38 -7.46
CA GLU A 83 -19.10 -16.37 -6.03
C GLU A 83 -18.21 -15.36 -5.28
N PRO A 84 -18.74 -14.65 -4.27
CA PRO A 84 -17.95 -13.73 -3.45
C PRO A 84 -17.16 -14.50 -2.38
N VAL A 85 -16.44 -15.55 -2.80
CA VAL A 85 -15.68 -16.45 -1.93
C VAL A 85 -14.23 -16.51 -2.40
N VAL A 86 -13.31 -16.21 -1.49
CA VAL A 86 -11.88 -16.25 -1.74
C VAL A 86 -11.20 -17.17 -0.74
N TYR A 87 -10.29 -18.00 -1.22
CA TYR A 87 -9.44 -18.84 -0.40
C TYR A 87 -8.03 -18.26 -0.36
N VAL A 88 -7.44 -18.23 0.82
CA VAL A 88 -6.04 -17.86 1.04
C VAL A 88 -5.33 -19.05 1.67
N VAL A 89 -4.23 -19.49 1.06
CA VAL A 89 -3.41 -20.61 1.53
C VAL A 89 -2.01 -20.16 1.88
N TRP A 90 -1.45 -20.73 2.93
CA TRP A 90 -0.05 -20.52 3.30
C TRP A 90 0.49 -21.68 4.13
N GLN A 91 1.81 -21.78 4.17
CA GLN A 91 2.52 -22.68 5.07
C GLN A 91 2.94 -21.93 6.33
N LYS A 92 2.82 -22.60 7.47
CA LYS A 92 3.35 -22.08 8.72
C LYS A 92 4.88 -22.16 8.73
N GLY A 93 5.52 -21.01 8.64
CA GLY A 93 6.91 -20.77 9.05
C GLY A 93 7.01 -19.99 10.36
N LEU A 94 6.11 -19.04 10.55
CA LEU A 94 5.90 -18.24 11.76
C LEU A 94 4.40 -17.95 11.92
N ALA A 95 4.01 -17.13 12.89
CA ALA A 95 2.61 -16.71 13.06
C ALA A 95 2.24 -15.66 11.99
N TRP A 96 1.74 -16.12 10.84
CA TRP A 96 1.38 -15.28 9.70
C TRP A 96 0.01 -14.61 9.85
N ILE A 97 -0.91 -15.14 10.66
CA ILE A 97 -2.27 -14.61 10.85
C ILE A 97 -2.27 -13.09 11.12
N PRO A 98 -1.47 -12.53 12.06
CA PRO A 98 -1.44 -11.08 12.29
C PRO A 98 -1.05 -10.27 11.05
N ILE A 99 -0.11 -10.77 10.24
CA ILE A 99 0.36 -10.13 9.01
C ILE A 99 -0.74 -10.19 7.95
N ILE A 100 -1.34 -11.38 7.76
CA ILE A 100 -2.44 -11.59 6.81
C ILE A 100 -3.65 -10.71 7.19
N VAL A 101 -4.00 -10.62 8.47
CA VAL A 101 -5.06 -9.72 8.96
C VAL A 101 -4.74 -8.26 8.63
N GLY A 102 -3.49 -7.82 8.83
CA GLY A 102 -3.04 -6.48 8.45
C GLY A 102 -3.17 -6.21 6.96
N ILE A 103 -2.82 -7.18 6.12
CA ILE A 103 -2.96 -7.09 4.65
C ILE A 103 -4.43 -7.03 4.24
N LEU A 104 -5.28 -7.89 4.80
CA LEU A 104 -6.72 -7.87 4.52
C LEU A 104 -7.35 -6.53 4.91
N ALA A 105 -6.93 -5.96 6.05
CA ALA A 105 -7.37 -4.66 6.50
C ALA A 105 -6.94 -3.49 5.59
N THR A 106 -5.90 -3.65 4.76
CA THR A 106 -5.43 -2.61 3.84
C THR A 106 -5.75 -2.87 2.37
N THR A 107 -6.12 -4.10 2.01
CA THR A 107 -6.42 -4.47 0.61
C THR A 107 -7.91 -4.67 0.37
N VAL A 108 -8.63 -5.25 1.32
CA VAL A 108 -10.06 -5.57 1.19
C VAL A 108 -10.91 -4.43 1.78
N LEU A 109 -10.48 -3.89 2.91
CA LEU A 109 -11.20 -2.82 3.60
C LEU A 109 -11.19 -1.50 2.82
N PRO A 110 -10.07 -0.96 2.28
CA PRO A 110 -10.12 0.36 1.63
C PRO A 110 -11.00 0.43 0.39
N PRO A 111 -11.09 -0.57 -0.51
CA PRO A 111 -12.08 -0.59 -1.59
C PRO A 111 -13.52 -0.66 -1.06
N LEU A 112 -13.79 -1.51 -0.05
CA LEU A 112 -15.12 -1.64 0.57
C LEU A 112 -15.52 -0.37 1.32
N LEU A 113 -14.59 0.27 2.02
CA LEU A 113 -14.79 1.53 2.71
C LEU A 113 -14.95 2.65 1.70
N MET A 114 -14.07 2.81 0.70
CA MET A 114 -14.24 3.87 -0.30
C MET A 114 -15.55 3.74 -1.09
N ALA A 115 -15.97 2.52 -1.46
CA ALA A 115 -17.23 2.31 -2.17
C ALA A 115 -18.46 2.41 -1.24
N GLY A 116 -18.41 1.79 -0.06
CA GLY A 116 -19.54 1.68 0.87
C GLY A 116 -19.71 2.91 1.77
N ILE A 117 -18.61 3.45 2.33
CA ILE A 117 -18.64 4.69 3.12
C ILE A 117 -19.11 5.84 2.23
N TRP A 118 -18.68 5.95 0.97
CA TRP A 118 -19.15 7.03 0.09
C TRP A 118 -20.67 6.96 -0.19
N LEU A 119 -21.29 5.79 -0.17
CA LEU A 119 -22.75 5.69 -0.35
C LEU A 119 -23.53 6.08 0.91
N ILE A 120 -22.98 5.81 2.09
CA ILE A 120 -23.64 6.07 3.38
C ILE A 120 -23.25 7.44 3.97
N LEU A 121 -22.13 8.03 3.52
CA LEU A 121 -21.64 9.29 4.05
C LEU A 121 -22.59 10.44 3.71
N PRO A 122 -22.99 11.24 4.71
CA PRO A 122 -23.69 12.49 4.48
C PRO A 122 -22.84 13.44 3.61
N GLU A 123 -23.52 14.25 2.78
CA GLU A 123 -22.85 15.22 1.88
C GLU A 123 -21.95 16.20 2.64
N GLU A 124 -22.26 16.47 3.92
CA GLU A 124 -21.46 17.33 4.80
C GLU A 124 -20.07 16.74 5.04
N VAL A 125 -19.95 15.42 5.22
CA VAL A 125 -18.66 14.79 5.46
C VAL A 125 -17.87 14.65 4.15
N LYS A 126 -18.55 14.33 3.04
CA LYS A 126 -17.93 14.31 1.71
C LYS A 126 -17.36 15.68 1.33
N SER A 127 -18.13 16.74 1.55
CA SER A 127 -17.71 18.11 1.27
C SER A 127 -16.58 18.57 2.20
N LEU A 128 -16.57 18.15 3.47
CA LEU A 128 -15.44 18.38 4.38
C LEU A 128 -14.15 17.72 3.89
N ILE A 129 -14.20 16.42 3.56
CA ILE A 129 -13.03 15.68 3.03
C ILE A 129 -12.56 16.29 1.71
N THR A 130 -13.48 16.58 0.79
CA THR A 130 -13.17 17.24 -0.49
C THR A 130 -12.58 18.63 -0.26
N GLY A 131 -13.06 19.35 0.77
CA GLY A 131 -12.50 20.63 1.21
C GLY A 131 -11.06 20.51 1.68
N PHE A 132 -10.72 19.49 2.48
CA PHE A 132 -9.34 19.24 2.90
C PHE A 132 -8.43 18.86 1.72
N ILE A 133 -8.91 18.04 0.79
CA ILE A 133 -8.17 17.67 -0.42
C ILE A 133 -7.90 18.91 -1.29
N ASN A 134 -8.93 19.72 -1.54
CA ASN A 134 -8.78 20.95 -2.31
C ASN A 134 -7.87 21.98 -1.61
N LEU A 135 -7.95 22.10 -0.28
CA LEU A 135 -7.06 22.93 0.50
C LEU A 135 -5.60 22.45 0.38
N GLY A 136 -5.36 21.15 0.47
CA GLY A 136 -4.05 20.54 0.30
C GLY A 136 -3.50 20.74 -1.13
N MET A 137 -4.32 20.52 -2.15
CA MET A 137 -3.97 20.77 -3.55
C MET A 137 -3.65 22.24 -3.81
N MET A 138 -4.44 23.16 -3.25
CA MET A 138 -4.19 24.60 -3.36
C MET A 138 -2.89 25.01 -2.66
N ALA A 139 -2.59 24.45 -1.48
CA ALA A 139 -1.32 24.67 -0.80
C ALA A 139 -0.12 24.12 -1.60
N LEU A 140 -0.27 22.96 -2.23
CA LEU A 140 0.75 22.37 -3.13
C LEU A 140 0.99 23.27 -4.35
N VAL A 141 -0.07 23.76 -5.00
CA VAL A 141 0.05 24.69 -6.13
C VAL A 141 0.76 25.97 -5.71
N MET A 142 0.41 26.53 -4.56
CA MET A 142 1.07 27.72 -4.03
C MET A 142 2.55 27.45 -3.71
N PHE A 143 2.86 26.30 -3.13
CA PHE A 143 4.24 25.87 -2.87
C PHE A 143 5.06 25.74 -4.16
N ILE A 144 4.50 25.15 -5.21
CA ILE A 144 5.12 25.04 -6.53
C ILE A 144 5.35 26.44 -7.14
N MET A 145 4.34 27.30 -7.10
CA MET A 145 4.45 28.69 -7.57
C MET A 145 5.56 29.45 -6.84
N MET A 146 5.71 29.24 -5.53
CA MET A 146 6.79 29.86 -4.74
C MET A 146 8.18 29.34 -5.13
N GLN A 147 8.32 28.08 -5.55
CA GLN A 147 9.58 27.56 -6.10
C GLN A 147 9.92 28.16 -7.48
N VAL A 148 8.90 28.40 -8.31
CA VAL A 148 9.07 28.96 -9.67
C VAL A 148 9.29 30.48 -9.65
N MET A 149 8.76 31.22 -8.66
CA MET A 149 8.93 32.67 -8.56
C MET A 149 10.27 33.09 -7.91
N LYS A 150 10.85 32.27 -7.03
CA LYS A 150 12.18 32.51 -6.42
C LYS A 150 13.31 32.87 -7.42
N PRO A 151 13.47 32.22 -8.58
CA PRO A 151 14.48 32.60 -9.56
C PRO A 151 14.21 33.95 -10.25
N LEU A 152 12.97 34.44 -10.26
CA LEU A 152 12.58 35.70 -10.92
C LEU A 152 12.80 36.93 -10.02
N THR A 153 12.68 36.77 -8.70
CA THR A 153 12.92 37.87 -7.73
C THR A 153 14.39 38.00 -7.30
N ALA A 154 15.25 37.04 -7.67
CA ALA A 154 16.68 37.07 -7.40
C ALA A 154 17.47 38.05 -8.29
N SER A 155 16.85 38.62 -9.34
CA SER A 155 17.52 39.54 -10.28
C SER A 155 17.38 41.02 -9.90
N THR A 156 17.18 41.35 -8.62
CA THR A 156 17.16 42.75 -8.13
C THR A 156 17.93 42.89 -6.83
N LYS A 157 19.18 42.42 -6.79
CA LYS A 157 20.16 42.85 -5.80
C LYS A 157 21.48 43.19 -6.49
N GLU A 158 21.80 44.48 -6.41
CA GLU A 158 23.12 45.10 -6.45
C GLU A 158 24.11 44.67 -7.54
N LYS A 159 24.42 45.60 -8.45
CA LYS A 159 25.77 45.72 -9.02
C LYS A 159 26.58 46.67 -8.14
N PRO A 160 27.52 46.21 -7.30
CA PRO A 160 28.57 47.06 -6.77
C PRO A 160 29.79 47.06 -7.71
N LYS A 161 30.12 48.26 -8.17
CA LYS A 161 31.45 48.78 -8.57
C LYS A 161 32.36 47.93 -9.47
N LYS A 162 32.36 48.36 -10.74
CA LYS A 162 33.45 48.38 -11.74
C LYS A 162 34.84 48.05 -11.16
N ILE A 163 35.36 46.88 -11.56
CA ILE A 163 36.74 46.46 -11.36
C ILE A 163 37.65 47.51 -12.03
N GLU A 164 38.48 48.13 -11.21
CA GLU A 164 39.65 48.91 -11.59
C GLU A 164 40.53 48.04 -12.49
N GLN A 165 40.55 48.38 -13.78
CA GLN A 165 41.34 47.66 -14.76
C GLN A 165 42.81 47.72 -14.34
N ALA A 166 43.34 46.53 -14.07
CA ALA A 166 44.74 46.25 -13.85
C ALA A 166 45.61 47.02 -14.84
N LYS A 167 46.42 47.95 -14.30
CA LYS A 167 47.87 47.82 -14.26
C LYS A 167 48.44 46.79 -15.25
N GLN A 168 48.39 47.08 -16.55
CA GLN A 168 49.15 46.37 -17.59
C GLN A 168 49.03 47.05 -18.97
N LEU A 169 49.43 48.32 -19.09
CA LEU A 169 49.79 48.88 -20.41
C LEU A 169 50.68 50.13 -20.34
N GLU A 170 51.76 50.12 -19.54
CA GLU A 170 52.90 51.06 -19.74
C GLU A 170 54.17 50.62 -18.98
N THR A 171 54.61 49.38 -19.21
CA THR A 171 55.98 48.94 -18.86
C THR A 171 56.63 48.37 -20.11
N ARG A 172 56.60 49.16 -21.18
CA ARG A 172 57.41 49.07 -22.40
C ARG A 172 57.34 50.42 -23.11
N GLU A 173 57.98 51.44 -22.53
CA GLU A 173 58.50 52.64 -23.21
C GLU A 173 59.18 53.58 -22.18
N ALA A 174 60.35 53.18 -21.67
CA ALA A 174 61.41 54.06 -21.17
C ALA A 174 62.64 53.23 -20.77
N SER A 175 63.24 52.55 -21.75
CA SER A 175 64.67 52.23 -21.73
C SER A 175 65.34 53.13 -22.77
N SER A 176 65.66 54.36 -22.39
CA SER A 176 66.70 55.22 -22.95
C SER A 176 66.70 56.59 -22.27
#